data_AF-A0A395JWX0-F1
#
_entry.id   AF-A0A395JWX0-F1
#
_cell.length_a   1.000
_cell.length_b   1.000
_cell.length_c   1.000
_cell.angle_alpha   90.00
_cell.angle_beta   90.00
_cell.angle_gamma   90.00
#
_symmetry.space_group_name_H-M   'P 1'
#
loop_
_entity.id
_entity.type
_entity.pdbx_description
1 polymer ?
#
loop_
_entity_poly.entity_id
_entity_poly.type
_entity_poly.pdbx_seq_one_letter_code
_entity_poly.pdbx_strand_id
1 'polypeptide(L)'
;MTVKSYTFLLEFRDKKPILTLRKKSWIKSLYTKFKRFFVFFFCAISLLSCENSDIEINSDNLLLGVWVAPEYNQETTTFKRGKSLPKDGYAISFFESGNFIERTSGFCGTPPLIFYNEEGTFRLEKNIVSVSKTNQNINFAWKVISVSETELVVKRELTAQEIDHRILIDLFDEISALAYSQKCDDVSNWQLVAYGAKACGGPQGYLPYSNKIDTAAFLEKIEVYTETEIEYNVKWEIVSDCAVISPPKGMVCQNRFPIIKY
;
A
#
# COMPACT_ATOMS: atom_id res chain seq x y z
N MET A 1 -35.64 -49.08 51.04
CA MET A 1 -36.73 -48.92 52.03
C MET A 1 -37.91 -48.29 51.32
N THR A 2 -39.03 -49.01 51.37
CA THR A 2 -40.43 -48.71 50.99
C THR A 2 -40.81 -47.24 51.25
N VAL A 3 -41.67 -46.57 50.48
CA VAL A 3 -43.15 -46.72 50.48
C VAL A 3 -43.81 -46.20 49.17
N LYS A 4 -44.62 -47.09 48.56
CA LYS A 4 -45.93 -47.00 47.85
C LYS A 4 -46.46 -45.60 47.42
N SER A 5 -46.97 -45.30 46.22
CA SER A 5 -47.74 -45.96 45.13
C SER A 5 -49.23 -45.59 45.06
N TYR A 6 -49.70 -45.41 43.81
CA TYR A 6 -51.07 -45.34 43.22
C TYR A 6 -51.77 -43.96 43.30
N THR A 7 -52.00 -43.21 42.21
CA THR A 7 -52.74 -43.42 40.94
C THR A 7 -54.24 -43.68 41.13
N PHE A 8 -55.09 -42.73 40.72
CA PHE A 8 -56.44 -43.00 40.23
C PHE A 8 -56.89 -41.89 39.26
N LEU A 9 -57.17 -42.30 38.02
CA LEU A 9 -57.94 -41.57 37.00
C LEU A 9 -59.41 -41.52 37.42
N LEU A 10 -60.18 -40.53 36.92
CA LEU A 10 -61.52 -40.74 36.33
C LEU A 10 -62.08 -39.42 35.75
N GLU A 11 -62.56 -39.51 34.52
CA GLU A 11 -63.35 -38.52 33.77
C GLU A 11 -64.70 -38.23 34.44
N PHE A 12 -65.36 -37.10 34.13
CA PHE A 12 -66.80 -37.07 33.80
C PHE A 12 -67.27 -35.72 33.20
N ARG A 13 -67.82 -35.84 31.97
CA ARG A 13 -69.04 -35.22 31.39
C ARG A 13 -69.36 -33.72 31.46
N ASP A 14 -69.50 -33.18 30.23
CA ASP A 14 -70.59 -32.36 29.68
C ASP A 14 -71.62 -31.70 30.62
N LYS A 15 -71.69 -30.35 30.58
CA LYS A 15 -72.95 -29.59 30.45
C LYS A 15 -72.74 -28.27 29.70
N LYS A 16 -73.36 -28.13 28.53
CA LYS A 16 -73.77 -26.83 27.98
C LYS A 16 -75.03 -26.35 28.69
N PRO A 17 -75.24 -25.02 28.76
CA PRO A 17 -76.55 -24.51 28.37
C PRO A 17 -76.45 -23.38 27.34
N ILE A 18 -77.48 -23.39 26.49
CA ILE A 18 -77.80 -22.43 25.43
C ILE A 18 -78.41 -21.18 26.07
N LEU A 19 -77.94 -19.99 25.69
CA LEU A 19 -78.77 -18.78 25.69
C LEU A 19 -78.30 -17.83 24.60
N THR A 20 -79.20 -17.60 23.65
CA THR A 20 -79.08 -16.80 22.44
C THR A 20 -79.47 -15.33 22.68
N LEU A 21 -78.81 -14.43 21.93
CA LEU A 21 -79.18 -13.04 21.56
C LEU A 21 -78.97 -11.99 22.66
N ARG A 22 -78.32 -10.83 22.46
CA ARG A 22 -78.49 -9.85 21.38
C ARG A 22 -77.38 -8.77 21.51
N LYS A 23 -76.76 -8.40 20.40
CA LYS A 23 -76.06 -7.12 20.07
C LYS A 23 -75.38 -6.32 21.21
N LYS A 24 -74.07 -6.08 21.07
CA LYS A 24 -73.52 -4.71 21.21
C LYS A 24 -72.23 -4.51 20.40
N SER A 25 -72.43 -3.83 19.27
CA SER A 25 -71.50 -3.43 18.22
C SER A 25 -70.41 -2.40 18.63
N TRP A 26 -70.10 -2.27 19.93
CA TRP A 26 -69.22 -1.20 20.43
C TRP A 26 -67.78 -1.65 20.74
N ILE A 27 -67.54 -2.96 20.90
CA ILE A 27 -66.21 -3.49 21.31
C ILE A 27 -65.23 -3.57 20.13
N LYS A 28 -65.72 -3.67 18.89
CA LYS A 28 -64.85 -3.74 17.69
C LYS A 28 -64.15 -2.42 17.37
N SER A 29 -64.70 -1.27 17.78
CA SER A 29 -64.12 0.06 17.45
C SER A 29 -62.89 0.40 18.31
N LEU A 30 -62.89 -0.03 19.59
CA LEU A 30 -61.79 0.25 20.52
C LEU A 30 -60.55 -0.60 20.21
N TYR A 31 -60.74 -1.83 19.73
CA TYR A 31 -59.65 -2.76 19.42
C TYR A 31 -58.87 -2.40 18.14
N THR A 32 -59.52 -1.76 17.17
CA THR A 32 -58.86 -1.32 15.92
C THR A 32 -58.01 -0.06 16.06
N LYS A 33 -58.31 0.82 17.03
CA LYS A 33 -57.45 1.99 17.33
C LYS A 33 -56.20 1.61 18.11
N PHE A 34 -56.31 0.67 19.06
CA PHE A 34 -55.17 0.24 19.88
C PHE A 34 -54.18 -0.65 19.13
N LYS A 35 -54.66 -1.48 18.18
CA LYS A 35 -53.81 -2.36 17.37
C LYS A 35 -53.03 -1.63 16.28
N ARG A 36 -53.53 -0.49 15.77
CA ARG A 36 -52.79 0.36 14.80
C ARG A 36 -51.67 1.16 15.45
N PHE A 37 -51.79 1.50 16.74
CA PHE A 37 -50.73 2.22 17.46
C PHE A 37 -49.58 1.30 17.90
N PHE A 38 -49.88 0.06 18.31
CA PHE A 38 -48.85 -0.89 18.72
C PHE A 38 -48.02 -1.46 17.54
N VAL A 39 -48.64 -1.59 16.36
CA VAL A 39 -47.92 -2.02 15.14
C VAL A 39 -47.03 -0.91 14.58
N PHE A 40 -47.40 0.36 14.75
CA PHE A 40 -46.53 1.49 14.39
C PHE A 40 -45.40 1.73 15.41
N PHE A 41 -45.60 1.41 16.69
CA PHE A 41 -44.56 1.56 17.71
C PHE A 41 -43.49 0.46 17.66
N PHE A 42 -43.85 -0.78 17.29
CA PHE A 42 -42.89 -1.87 17.16
C PHE A 42 -42.04 -1.79 15.87
N CYS A 43 -42.53 -1.10 14.83
CA CYS A 43 -41.80 -0.90 13.58
C CYS A 43 -40.88 0.34 13.59
N ALA A 44 -41.08 1.27 14.53
CA ALA A 44 -40.23 2.46 14.69
C ALA A 44 -38.92 2.19 15.46
N ILE A 45 -38.85 1.08 16.21
CA ILE A 45 -37.65 0.72 16.99
C ILE A 45 -36.64 -0.08 16.14
N SER A 46 -37.03 -0.55 14.94
CA SER A 46 -36.18 -1.37 14.07
C SER A 46 -35.18 -0.58 13.21
N LEU A 47 -35.22 0.76 13.22
CA LEU A 47 -34.42 1.61 12.34
C LEU A 47 -33.22 2.28 13.03
N LEU A 48 -32.89 1.90 14.27
CA LEU A 48 -31.71 2.38 15.00
C LEU A 48 -30.71 1.25 15.31
N SER A 49 -30.57 0.29 14.40
CA SER A 49 -29.41 -0.61 14.39
C SER A 49 -28.48 -0.19 13.25
N CYS A 50 -27.98 1.05 13.32
CA CYS A 50 -26.64 1.29 12.82
C CYS A 50 -25.70 0.74 13.91
N GLU A 51 -25.02 -0.35 13.60
CA GLU A 51 -23.87 -0.80 14.38
C GLU A 51 -22.75 0.23 14.18
N ASN A 52 -22.85 1.37 14.87
CA ASN A 52 -21.71 2.23 15.14
C ASN A 52 -20.86 1.48 16.16
N SER A 53 -20.11 0.50 15.68
CA SER A 53 -18.94 0.05 16.40
C SER A 53 -17.95 1.21 16.32
N ASP A 54 -17.75 1.90 17.43
CA ASP A 54 -16.75 2.93 17.53
C ASP A 54 -15.37 2.33 17.18
N ILE A 55 -14.54 3.08 16.45
CA ILE A 55 -13.16 2.66 16.18
C ILE A 55 -12.43 2.77 17.52
N GLU A 56 -11.90 1.65 18.01
CA GLU A 56 -11.08 1.65 19.22
C GLU A 56 -9.72 2.29 18.90
N ILE A 57 -9.52 3.52 19.39
CA ILE A 57 -8.30 4.30 19.20
C ILE A 57 -7.51 4.26 20.50
N ASN A 58 -6.26 3.84 20.42
CA ASN A 58 -5.34 3.93 21.55
C ASN A 58 -4.82 5.38 21.66
N SER A 59 -5.23 6.10 22.71
CA SER A 59 -4.84 7.49 22.94
C SER A 59 -3.36 7.66 23.26
N ASP A 60 -2.71 6.63 23.80
CA ASP A 60 -1.30 6.65 24.20
C ASP A 60 -0.38 6.37 23.00
N ASN A 61 -0.89 5.66 21.99
CA ASN A 61 -0.17 5.38 20.75
C ASN A 61 -1.11 5.36 19.54
N LEU A 62 -1.28 6.54 18.93
CA LEU A 62 -2.12 6.73 17.75
C LEU A 62 -1.66 5.93 16.52
N LEU A 63 -0.43 5.42 16.47
CA LEU A 63 0.05 4.58 15.37
C LEU A 63 -0.67 3.23 15.32
N LEU A 64 -1.09 2.71 16.48
CA LEU A 64 -1.76 1.41 16.58
C LEU A 64 -3.11 1.43 15.86
N GLY A 65 -3.46 0.27 15.30
CA GLY A 65 -4.70 0.06 14.57
C GLY A 65 -4.50 -0.11 13.06
N VAL A 66 -5.61 -0.06 12.33
CA VAL A 66 -5.67 -0.34 10.90
C VAL A 66 -5.64 0.96 10.09
N TRP A 67 -4.84 0.95 9.02
CA TRP A 67 -4.64 2.05 8.10
C TRP A 67 -4.92 1.57 6.67
N VAL A 68 -5.83 2.24 5.98
CA VAL A 68 -6.41 1.82 4.70
C VAL A 68 -6.33 2.94 3.66
N ALA A 69 -6.70 2.62 2.42
CA ALA A 69 -6.87 3.60 1.33
C ALA A 69 -5.65 4.52 1.17
N PRO A 70 -4.46 3.96 0.87
CA PRO A 70 -3.26 4.76 0.69
C PRO A 70 -3.42 5.73 -0.48
N GLU A 71 -3.08 6.98 -0.23
CA GLU A 71 -2.94 8.03 -1.24
C GLU A 71 -1.44 8.31 -1.41
N TYR A 72 -0.93 8.05 -2.61
CA TYR A 72 0.49 8.18 -2.94
C TYR A 72 0.78 9.56 -3.53
N ASN A 73 1.76 10.25 -2.95
CA ASN A 73 2.40 11.44 -3.50
C ASN A 73 3.87 11.08 -3.86
N GLN A 74 4.57 11.96 -4.57
CA GLN A 74 5.97 11.80 -4.97
C GLN A 74 6.91 11.42 -3.81
N GLU A 75 6.63 11.90 -2.58
CA GLU A 75 7.48 11.62 -1.42
C GLU A 75 6.79 10.91 -0.25
N THR A 76 5.47 11.03 -0.12
CA THR A 76 4.73 10.55 1.06
C THR A 76 3.59 9.63 0.67
N THR A 77 3.25 8.72 1.58
CA THR A 77 2.00 7.94 1.53
C THR A 77 1.12 8.37 2.69
N THR A 78 -0.12 8.74 2.38
CA THR A 78 -1.14 9.09 3.36
C THR A 78 -2.14 7.96 3.48
N PHE A 79 -2.34 7.45 4.67
CA PHE A 79 -3.35 6.44 4.97
C PHE A 79 -4.50 7.04 5.77
N LYS A 80 -5.69 6.46 5.62
CA LYS A 80 -6.87 6.76 6.45
C LYS A 80 -7.05 5.68 7.51
N ARG A 81 -7.53 6.06 8.69
CA ARG A 81 -7.86 5.08 9.74
C ARG A 81 -9.01 4.18 9.27
N GLY A 82 -8.83 2.88 9.45
CA GLY A 82 -9.83 1.87 9.16
C GLY A 82 -10.32 1.17 10.42
N LYS A 83 -11.57 0.68 10.37
CA LYS A 83 -12.13 -0.19 11.43
C LYS A 83 -11.53 -1.60 11.40
N SER A 84 -11.23 -2.12 10.20
CA SER A 84 -10.71 -3.47 9.99
C SER A 84 -9.96 -3.55 8.66
N LEU A 85 -9.12 -4.57 8.48
CA LEU A 85 -8.47 -4.82 7.18
C LEU A 85 -9.54 -5.06 6.10
N PRO A 86 -9.49 -4.38 4.95
CA PRO A 86 -10.47 -4.54 3.88
C PRO A 86 -10.32 -5.89 3.19
N LYS A 87 -11.42 -6.41 2.63
CA LYS A 87 -11.37 -7.61 1.78
C LYS A 87 -10.59 -7.33 0.50
N ASP A 88 -10.86 -6.19 -0.13
CA ASP A 88 -10.22 -5.76 -1.36
C ASP A 88 -9.59 -4.39 -1.11
N GLY A 89 -8.30 -4.25 -1.41
CA GLY A 89 -7.55 -3.01 -1.22
C GLY A 89 -6.33 -3.15 -0.32
N TYR A 90 -5.38 -2.25 -0.52
CA TYR A 90 -4.17 -2.18 0.30
C TYR A 90 -4.46 -1.60 1.68
N ALA A 91 -3.88 -2.21 2.71
CA ALA A 91 -3.95 -1.73 4.08
C ALA A 91 -2.78 -2.23 4.91
N ILE A 92 -2.51 -1.58 6.03
CA ILE A 92 -1.53 -2.01 7.03
C ILE A 92 -2.16 -1.97 8.42
N SER A 93 -1.63 -2.76 9.35
CA SER A 93 -2.07 -2.78 10.74
C SER A 93 -0.90 -2.92 11.69
N PHE A 94 -0.88 -2.09 12.73
CA PHE A 94 0.10 -2.13 13.82
C PHE A 94 -0.59 -2.58 15.11
N PHE A 95 -0.08 -3.64 15.73
CA PHE A 95 -0.65 -4.19 16.96
C PHE A 95 0.22 -3.86 18.19
N GLU A 96 -0.41 -3.71 19.36
CA GLU A 96 0.31 -3.44 20.62
C GLU A 96 1.36 -4.52 20.96
N SER A 97 1.14 -5.76 20.52
CA SER A 97 2.10 -6.86 20.66
C SER A 97 3.39 -6.69 19.87
N GLY A 98 3.50 -5.67 19.00
CA GLY A 98 4.60 -5.50 18.05
C GLY A 98 4.40 -6.26 16.73
N ASN A 99 3.26 -6.93 16.55
CA ASN A 99 2.92 -7.57 15.28
C ASN A 99 2.53 -6.54 14.22
N PHE A 100 2.79 -6.86 12.96
CA PHE A 100 2.44 -6.08 11.79
C PHE A 100 1.73 -6.96 10.77
N ILE A 101 0.70 -6.42 10.12
CA ILE A 101 0.06 -7.06 8.97
C ILE A 101 -0.02 -6.07 7.82
N GLU A 102 0.38 -6.50 6.62
CA GLU A 102 0.08 -5.82 5.36
C GLU A 102 -0.97 -6.63 4.58
N ARG A 103 -2.04 -5.96 4.16
CA ARG A 103 -3.02 -6.45 3.20
C ARG A 103 -2.56 -6.02 1.81
N THR A 104 -2.23 -6.97 0.94
CA THR A 104 -1.68 -6.67 -0.38
C THR A 104 -2.14 -7.69 -1.43
N SER A 105 -2.05 -7.31 -2.70
CA SER A 105 -2.21 -8.23 -3.84
C SER A 105 -0.86 -8.61 -4.48
N GLY A 106 0.25 -8.24 -3.85
CA GLY A 106 1.60 -8.41 -4.40
C GLY A 106 1.89 -7.47 -5.57
N PHE A 107 3.00 -7.74 -6.25
CA PHE A 107 3.45 -6.96 -7.42
C PHE A 107 2.80 -7.50 -8.71
N CYS A 108 2.20 -6.60 -9.50
CA CYS A 108 1.68 -6.80 -10.87
C CYS A 108 0.65 -7.93 -11.12
N GLY A 109 -0.54 -7.85 -10.52
CA GLY A 109 -1.69 -8.67 -10.92
C GLY A 109 -2.49 -8.09 -12.09
N THR A 110 -2.92 -8.93 -13.04
CA THR A 110 -3.97 -8.57 -14.00
C THR A 110 -5.34 -8.81 -13.33
N PRO A 111 -6.30 -7.86 -13.37
CA PRO A 111 -7.59 -8.04 -12.73
C PRO A 111 -8.32 -9.33 -13.16
N PRO A 112 -9.06 -9.98 -12.23
CA PRO A 112 -9.32 -9.55 -10.85
C PRO A 112 -8.13 -9.80 -9.90
N LEU A 113 -7.84 -8.80 -9.07
CA LEU A 113 -6.77 -8.90 -8.06
C LEU A 113 -7.21 -9.76 -6.88
N ILE A 114 -6.33 -10.66 -6.42
CA ILE A 114 -6.52 -11.45 -5.22
C ILE A 114 -5.66 -10.84 -4.12
N PHE A 115 -6.29 -10.44 -3.02
CA PHE A 115 -5.58 -9.89 -1.88
C PHE A 115 -5.32 -10.98 -0.83
N TYR A 116 -4.14 -10.99 -0.23
CA TYR A 116 -3.75 -11.83 0.93
C TYR A 116 -3.09 -10.97 2.04
N ASN A 117 -2.80 -11.58 3.19
CA ASN A 117 -2.12 -10.91 4.30
C ASN A 117 -0.66 -11.35 4.34
N GLU A 118 0.24 -10.39 4.50
CA GLU A 118 1.64 -10.62 4.83
C GLU A 118 1.88 -10.22 6.28
N GLU A 119 2.37 -11.17 7.06
CA GLU A 119 2.64 -10.97 8.48
C GLU A 119 4.09 -10.56 8.71
N GLY A 120 4.29 -9.79 9.78
CA GLY A 120 5.60 -9.33 10.19
C GLY A 120 5.59 -8.77 11.61
N THR A 121 6.66 -8.07 11.94
CA THR A 121 6.81 -7.33 13.20
C THR A 121 7.22 -5.90 12.90
N PHE A 122 6.92 -4.98 13.81
CA PHE A 122 7.41 -3.62 13.72
C PHE A 122 8.05 -3.15 15.03
N ARG A 123 8.91 -2.14 14.91
CA ARG A 123 9.47 -1.38 16.02
C ARG A 123 9.35 0.11 15.71
N LEU A 124 8.90 0.90 16.69
CA LEU A 124 8.87 2.36 16.59
C LEU A 124 9.98 2.93 17.47
N GLU A 125 10.93 3.63 16.85
CA GLU A 125 11.97 4.37 17.54
C GLU A 125 11.91 5.84 17.12
N LYS A 126 11.61 6.73 18.07
CA LYS A 126 11.29 8.14 17.81
C LYS A 126 10.13 8.26 16.81
N ASN A 127 10.42 8.55 15.55
CA ASN A 127 9.45 8.65 14.48
C ASN A 127 9.77 7.72 13.29
N ILE A 128 10.65 6.73 13.48
CA ILE A 128 10.96 5.73 12.46
C ILE A 128 10.29 4.41 12.86
N VAL A 129 9.44 3.91 11.98
CA VAL A 129 8.80 2.60 12.07
C VAL A 129 9.57 1.64 11.18
N SER A 130 10.30 0.72 11.80
CA SER A 130 11.00 -0.36 11.11
C SER A 130 10.10 -1.59 11.06
N VAL A 131 9.85 -2.12 9.88
CA VAL A 131 9.00 -3.29 9.63
C VAL A 131 9.84 -4.42 9.06
N SER A 132 9.62 -5.63 9.59
CA SER A 132 10.24 -6.87 9.12
C SER A 132 9.16 -7.88 8.76
N LYS A 133 9.10 -8.30 7.49
CA LYS A 133 8.13 -9.30 7.01
C LYS A 133 8.68 -10.72 7.08
N THR A 134 7.92 -11.62 7.68
CA THR A 134 8.37 -12.99 7.99
C THR A 134 8.59 -13.84 6.73
N ASN A 135 7.77 -13.66 5.69
CA ASN A 135 7.74 -14.58 4.55
C ASN A 135 8.67 -14.19 3.38
N GLN A 136 9.17 -12.95 3.36
CA GLN A 136 9.87 -12.41 2.18
C GLN A 136 11.28 -11.88 2.47
N ASN A 137 11.77 -11.94 3.72
CA ASN A 137 13.01 -11.26 4.14
C ASN A 137 13.07 -9.78 3.72
N ILE A 138 11.91 -9.15 3.54
CA ILE A 138 11.81 -7.73 3.21
C ILE A 138 11.74 -6.96 4.52
N ASN A 139 12.74 -6.12 4.72
CA ASN A 139 12.77 -5.12 5.77
C ASN A 139 12.66 -3.75 5.14
N PHE A 140 11.86 -2.88 5.73
CA PHE A 140 11.77 -1.48 5.30
C PHE A 140 11.50 -0.60 6.52
N ALA A 141 11.76 0.69 6.36
CA ALA A 141 11.47 1.66 7.38
C ALA A 141 10.65 2.83 6.82
N TRP A 142 9.77 3.35 7.66
CA TRP A 142 8.99 4.55 7.38
C TRP A 142 9.27 5.59 8.43
N LYS A 143 9.55 6.81 7.98
CA LYS A 143 9.50 7.99 8.83
C LYS A 143 8.05 8.46 8.92
N VAL A 144 7.51 8.47 10.13
CA VAL A 144 6.22 9.07 10.45
C VAL A 144 6.38 10.59 10.36
N ILE A 145 5.69 11.18 9.37
CA ILE A 145 5.63 12.63 9.17
C ILE A 145 4.57 13.22 10.09
N SER A 146 3.40 12.58 10.15
CA SER A 146 2.34 12.90 11.10
C SER A 146 1.45 11.69 11.35
N VAL A 147 0.81 11.66 12.52
CA VAL A 147 -0.21 10.68 12.88
C VAL A 147 -1.31 11.36 13.69
N SER A 148 -2.56 11.07 13.36
CA SER A 148 -3.75 11.57 14.05
C SER A 148 -4.76 10.44 14.28
N GLU A 149 -5.90 10.77 14.86
CA GLU A 149 -7.03 9.83 14.97
C GLU A 149 -7.60 9.39 13.61
N THR A 150 -7.28 10.08 12.52
CA THR A 150 -7.90 9.82 11.20
C THR A 150 -6.89 9.54 10.11
N GLU A 151 -5.65 10.02 10.23
CA GLU A 151 -4.65 9.95 9.17
C GLU A 151 -3.27 9.54 9.69
N LEU A 152 -2.54 8.79 8.86
CA LEU A 152 -1.14 8.47 9.05
C LEU A 152 -0.40 8.87 7.79
N VAL A 153 0.56 9.79 7.92
CA VAL A 153 1.41 10.22 6.82
C VAL A 153 2.82 9.70 7.06
N VAL A 154 3.31 8.89 6.13
CA VAL A 154 4.65 8.30 6.19
C VAL A 154 5.46 8.64 4.95
N LYS A 155 6.77 8.68 5.12
CA LYS A 155 7.77 8.75 4.05
C LYS A 155 8.67 7.52 4.15
N ARG A 156 9.04 6.92 3.01
CA ARG A 156 10.04 5.83 3.00
C ARG A 156 11.36 6.37 3.56
N GLU A 157 11.86 5.70 4.59
CA GLU A 157 13.19 5.95 5.10
C GLU A 157 14.17 5.18 4.21
N LEU A 158 15.09 5.90 3.59
CA LEU A 158 16.13 5.33 2.74
C LEU A 158 17.41 5.16 3.57
N THR A 159 18.12 4.08 3.32
CA THR A 159 19.49 3.90 3.82
C THR A 159 20.41 4.93 3.17
N ALA A 160 21.55 5.21 3.81
CA ALA A 160 22.56 6.08 3.23
C ALA A 160 23.04 5.57 1.85
N GLN A 161 23.09 4.25 1.64
CA GLN A 161 23.45 3.67 0.35
C GLN A 161 22.38 3.93 -0.72
N GLU A 162 21.09 3.76 -0.38
CA GLU A 162 20.00 4.07 -1.32
C GLU A 162 19.96 5.56 -1.68
N ILE A 163 20.30 6.44 -0.74
CA ILE A 163 20.41 7.89 -0.99
C ILE A 163 21.55 8.17 -1.97
N ASP A 164 22.75 7.64 -1.73
CA ASP A 164 23.88 7.85 -2.64
C ASP A 164 23.62 7.23 -4.01
N HIS A 165 22.98 6.06 -4.06
CA HIS A 165 22.59 5.42 -5.31
C HIS A 165 21.54 6.23 -6.07
N ARG A 166 20.60 6.88 -5.37
CA ARG A 166 19.62 7.80 -6.00
C ARG A 166 20.32 8.98 -6.67
N ILE A 167 21.35 9.55 -6.05
CA ILE A 167 22.14 10.63 -6.66
C ILE A 167 22.72 10.18 -8.01
N LEU A 168 23.26 8.95 -8.08
CA LEU A 168 23.76 8.39 -9.34
C LEU A 168 22.67 8.22 -10.39
N ILE A 169 21.48 7.74 -10.00
CA ILE A 169 20.33 7.61 -10.91
C ILE A 169 19.96 8.99 -11.47
N ASP A 170 19.84 9.99 -10.61
CA ASP A 170 19.42 11.34 -11.01
C ASP A 170 20.45 11.99 -11.96
N LEU A 171 21.75 11.83 -11.67
CA LEU A 171 22.84 12.28 -12.55
C LEU A 171 22.82 11.54 -13.90
N PHE A 172 22.59 10.22 -13.89
CA PHE A 172 22.50 9.41 -15.11
C PHE A 172 21.31 9.83 -15.97
N ASP A 173 20.15 10.06 -15.36
CA ASP A 173 18.95 10.51 -16.06
C ASP A 173 19.18 11.86 -16.74
N GLU A 174 19.91 12.79 -16.09
CA GLU A 174 20.27 14.08 -16.68
C GLU A 174 21.19 13.93 -17.91
N ILE A 175 22.29 13.18 -17.80
CA ILE A 175 23.21 12.97 -18.93
C ILE A 175 22.52 12.19 -20.06
N SER A 176 21.67 11.23 -19.75
CA SER A 176 20.93 10.45 -20.75
C SER A 176 19.94 11.35 -21.50
N ALA A 177 19.21 12.22 -20.80
CA ALA A 177 18.30 13.17 -21.42
C ALA A 177 19.03 14.11 -22.40
N LEU A 178 20.23 14.60 -22.04
CA LEU A 178 21.06 15.43 -22.91
C LEU A 178 21.60 14.65 -24.12
N ALA A 179 22.13 13.45 -23.88
CA ALA A 179 22.68 12.55 -24.90
C ALA A 179 21.67 12.28 -26.03
N TYR A 180 20.40 12.07 -25.68
CA TYR A 180 19.33 11.77 -26.63
C TYR A 180 18.43 12.97 -26.98
N SER A 181 18.83 14.20 -26.63
CA SER A 181 18.02 15.41 -26.85
C SER A 181 17.88 15.82 -28.32
N GLN A 182 18.80 15.37 -29.18
CA GLN A 182 18.85 15.73 -30.60
C GLN A 182 18.43 14.59 -31.52
N LYS A 183 17.85 14.93 -32.67
CA LYS A 183 17.55 13.96 -33.74
C LYS A 183 18.83 13.60 -34.49
N CYS A 184 18.99 12.30 -34.77
CA CYS A 184 20.12 11.78 -35.55
C CYS A 184 19.72 11.68 -37.02
N ASP A 185 20.13 12.66 -37.82
CA ASP A 185 19.98 12.64 -39.28
C ASP A 185 21.32 12.35 -40.00
N ASP A 186 22.43 12.79 -39.42
CA ASP A 186 23.78 12.60 -39.94
C ASP A 186 24.75 12.30 -38.78
N VAL A 187 25.40 11.15 -38.86
CA VAL A 187 26.37 10.63 -37.87
C VAL A 187 27.58 11.54 -37.71
N SER A 188 27.96 12.32 -38.73
CA SER A 188 29.11 13.24 -38.65
C SER A 188 28.97 14.30 -37.54
N ASN A 189 27.73 14.59 -37.13
CA ASN A 189 27.41 15.53 -36.06
C ASN A 189 27.37 14.87 -34.68
N TRP A 190 27.76 13.61 -34.55
CA TRP A 190 27.66 12.85 -33.31
C TRP A 190 29.01 12.27 -32.91
N GLN A 191 29.18 12.13 -31.60
CA GLN A 191 30.35 11.54 -30.98
C GLN A 191 29.91 10.54 -29.91
N LEU A 192 30.86 9.69 -29.49
CA LEU A 192 30.67 8.73 -28.41
C LEU A 192 31.56 9.12 -27.24
N VAL A 193 31.03 9.01 -26.03
CA VAL A 193 31.78 9.22 -24.79
C VAL A 193 31.57 8.02 -23.87
N ALA A 194 32.61 7.61 -23.17
CA ALA A 194 32.50 6.63 -22.10
C ALA A 194 31.89 7.29 -20.86
N TYR A 195 31.07 6.58 -20.09
CA TYR A 195 30.49 7.10 -18.85
C TYR A 195 30.62 6.09 -17.71
N GLY A 196 30.70 6.61 -16.49
CA GLY A 196 30.72 5.80 -15.28
C GLY A 196 32.04 5.09 -15.03
N ALA A 197 32.10 4.39 -13.91
CA ALA A 197 33.21 3.57 -13.48
C ALA A 197 32.67 2.30 -12.83
N LYS A 198 33.03 1.15 -13.40
CA LYS A 198 32.81 -0.14 -12.73
C LYS A 198 33.78 -0.27 -11.55
N ALA A 199 33.34 -0.95 -10.49
CA ALA A 199 34.19 -1.20 -9.31
C ALA A 199 35.49 -1.96 -9.64
N CYS A 200 35.49 -2.78 -10.70
CA CYS A 200 36.66 -3.50 -11.21
C CYS A 200 37.54 -2.70 -12.17
N GLY A 201 37.18 -1.44 -12.48
CA GLY A 201 37.79 -0.60 -13.49
C GLY A 201 37.08 -0.65 -14.85
N GLY A 202 37.31 0.41 -15.65
CA GLY A 202 36.66 0.62 -16.93
C GLY A 202 35.27 1.28 -16.81
N PRO A 203 34.70 1.75 -17.93
CA PRO A 203 33.44 2.49 -17.91
C PRO A 203 32.22 1.58 -17.71
N GLN A 204 31.11 2.19 -17.29
CA GLN A 204 29.81 1.51 -17.30
C GLN A 204 29.35 1.21 -18.72
N GLY A 205 29.53 2.17 -19.62
CA GLY A 205 29.18 2.04 -21.02
C GLY A 205 29.59 3.25 -21.83
N TYR A 206 28.89 3.45 -22.94
CA TYR A 206 29.10 4.58 -23.84
C TYR A 206 27.77 5.26 -24.15
N LEU A 207 27.78 6.58 -24.26
CA LEU A 207 26.63 7.38 -24.69
C LEU A 207 26.95 8.11 -25.99
N PRO A 208 25.99 8.20 -26.93
CA PRO A 208 26.11 9.10 -28.06
C PRO A 208 25.73 10.52 -27.65
N TYR A 209 26.38 11.52 -28.21
CA TYR A 209 25.98 12.91 -28.03
C TYR A 209 26.22 13.72 -29.29
N SER A 210 25.39 14.74 -29.49
CA SER A 210 25.42 15.59 -30.69
C SER A 210 26.31 16.80 -30.46
N ASN A 211 27.12 17.17 -31.47
CA ASN A 211 27.93 18.39 -31.45
C ASN A 211 27.07 19.68 -31.46
N LYS A 212 25.75 19.56 -31.50
CA LYS A 212 24.79 20.67 -31.48
C LYS A 212 24.29 21.03 -30.07
N ILE A 213 24.65 20.25 -29.05
CA ILE A 213 24.39 20.59 -27.64
C ILE A 213 25.58 21.38 -27.07
N ASP A 214 25.44 21.88 -25.84
CA ASP A 214 26.60 22.37 -25.09
C ASP A 214 27.49 21.17 -24.69
N THR A 215 28.46 20.86 -25.55
CA THR A 215 29.32 19.68 -25.37
C THR A 215 30.22 19.81 -24.15
N ALA A 216 30.64 21.02 -23.79
CA ALA A 216 31.51 21.22 -22.63
C ALA A 216 30.73 20.92 -21.33
N ALA A 217 29.55 21.51 -21.18
CA ALA A 217 28.69 21.25 -20.02
C ALA A 217 28.23 19.79 -19.96
N PHE A 218 27.96 19.16 -21.11
CA PHE A 218 27.61 17.74 -21.15
C PHE A 218 28.76 16.83 -20.68
N LEU A 219 29.98 17.07 -21.17
CA LEU A 219 31.15 16.27 -20.79
C LEU A 219 31.53 16.46 -19.32
N GLU A 220 31.37 17.67 -18.77
CA GLU A 220 31.53 17.94 -17.33
C GLU A 220 30.55 17.11 -16.50
N LYS A 221 29.28 17.00 -16.92
CA LYS A 221 28.30 16.14 -16.21
C LYS A 221 28.64 14.66 -16.27
N ILE A 222 29.23 14.19 -17.38
CA ILE A 222 29.73 12.81 -17.50
C ILE A 222 30.87 12.56 -16.51
N GLU A 223 31.78 13.52 -16.35
CA GLU A 223 32.88 13.47 -15.39
C GLU A 223 32.35 13.42 -13.96
N VAL A 224 31.43 14.33 -13.60
CA VAL A 224 30.77 14.35 -12.27
C VAL A 224 30.08 13.01 -11.96
N TYR A 225 29.31 12.47 -12.91
CA TYR A 225 28.69 11.15 -12.74
C TYR A 225 29.74 10.05 -12.50
N THR A 226 30.83 10.07 -13.28
CA THR A 226 31.89 9.07 -13.21
C THR A 226 32.63 9.13 -11.88
N GLU A 227 32.99 10.32 -11.41
CA GLU A 227 33.63 10.52 -10.10
C GLU A 227 32.71 10.09 -8.96
N THR A 228 31.43 10.49 -9.02
CA THR A 228 30.43 10.10 -8.02
C THR A 228 30.28 8.57 -7.95
N GLU A 229 30.33 7.88 -9.09
CA GLU A 229 30.22 6.43 -9.13
C GLU A 229 31.47 5.74 -8.55
N ILE A 230 32.67 6.30 -8.78
CA ILE A 230 33.90 5.84 -8.15
C ILE A 230 33.78 5.94 -6.62
N GLU A 231 33.34 7.10 -6.11
CA GLU A 231 33.15 7.31 -4.68
C GLU A 231 32.10 6.37 -4.10
N TYR A 232 30.97 6.18 -4.79
CA TYR A 232 29.94 5.24 -4.39
C TYR A 232 30.48 3.80 -4.29
N ASN A 233 31.22 3.35 -5.30
CA ASN A 233 31.79 2.00 -5.33
C ASN A 233 32.75 1.75 -4.18
N VAL A 234 33.61 2.74 -3.87
CA VAL A 234 34.57 2.65 -2.75
C VAL A 234 33.84 2.69 -1.41
N LYS A 235 32.91 3.64 -1.24
CA LYS A 235 32.18 3.85 0.02
C LYS A 235 31.34 2.64 0.43
N TRP A 236 30.74 1.95 -0.55
CA TRP A 236 29.82 0.84 -0.32
C TRP A 236 30.39 -0.54 -0.67
N GLU A 237 31.71 -0.62 -0.91
CA GLU A 237 32.42 -1.87 -1.23
C GLU A 237 31.72 -2.67 -2.35
N ILE A 238 31.27 -1.97 -3.39
CA ILE A 238 30.49 -2.56 -4.48
C ILE A 238 31.35 -3.59 -5.22
N VAL A 239 30.83 -4.81 -5.37
CA VAL A 239 31.47 -5.88 -6.12
C VAL A 239 30.87 -5.91 -7.54
N SER A 240 31.74 -5.90 -8.54
CA SER A 240 31.37 -6.01 -9.96
C SER A 240 31.62 -7.43 -10.47
N ASP A 241 30.94 -7.82 -11.55
CA ASP A 241 31.17 -9.06 -12.29
C ASP A 241 32.50 -9.08 -13.08
N CYS A 242 33.24 -7.97 -13.03
CA CYS A 242 34.50 -7.75 -13.76
C CYS A 242 34.38 -7.86 -15.29
N ALA A 243 33.17 -7.69 -15.84
CA ALA A 243 32.94 -7.73 -17.27
C ALA A 243 33.56 -6.51 -17.97
N VAL A 244 34.44 -6.76 -18.94
CA VAL A 244 35.08 -5.72 -19.74
C VAL A 244 34.11 -5.26 -20.83
N ILE A 245 33.77 -3.97 -20.82
CA ILE A 245 33.00 -3.35 -21.89
C ILE A 245 33.94 -3.02 -23.04
N SER A 246 33.70 -3.63 -24.21
CA SER A 246 34.45 -3.33 -25.42
C SER A 246 34.07 -1.94 -25.95
N PRO A 247 35.03 -1.11 -26.38
CA PRO A 247 34.71 0.14 -27.05
C PRO A 247 33.86 -0.09 -28.30
N PRO A 248 32.88 0.78 -28.59
CA PRO A 248 32.09 0.69 -29.82
C PRO A 248 32.95 0.81 -31.07
N LYS A 249 32.59 0.08 -32.13
CA LYS A 249 33.16 0.21 -33.48
C LYS A 249 32.66 1.47 -34.22
N GLY A 250 31.56 2.07 -33.75
CA GLY A 250 31.00 3.29 -34.32
C GLY A 250 29.54 3.48 -33.92
N MET A 251 28.81 4.26 -34.72
CA MET A 251 27.39 4.49 -34.54
C MET A 251 26.69 4.74 -35.88
N VAL A 252 25.36 4.58 -35.89
CA VAL A 252 24.51 4.86 -37.05
C VAL A 252 23.27 5.64 -36.61
N CYS A 253 22.74 6.49 -37.48
CA CYS A 253 21.41 7.04 -37.29
C CYS A 253 20.36 6.04 -37.79
N GLN A 254 19.45 5.60 -36.93
CA GLN A 254 18.33 4.74 -37.29
C GLN A 254 17.04 5.28 -36.69
N ASN A 255 16.00 5.48 -37.51
CA ASN A 255 14.72 6.05 -37.08
C ASN A 255 14.84 7.41 -36.37
N ARG A 256 15.81 8.24 -36.76
CA ARG A 256 16.17 9.52 -36.12
C ARG A 256 16.79 9.40 -34.72
N PHE A 257 17.22 8.21 -34.32
CA PHE A 257 17.94 7.95 -33.08
C PHE A 257 19.40 7.54 -33.36
N PRO A 258 20.35 7.97 -32.52
CA PRO A 258 21.72 7.48 -32.56
C PRO A 258 21.78 6.04 -31.99
N ILE A 259 22.28 5.09 -32.77
CA ILE A 259 22.45 3.69 -32.36
C ILE A 259 23.94 3.33 -32.37
N ILE A 260 24.47 2.99 -31.20
CA ILE A 260 25.86 2.53 -31.00
C ILE A 260 26.05 1.14 -31.64
N LYS A 261 27.21 0.91 -32.29
CA LYS A 261 27.60 -0.37 -32.90
C LYS A 261 28.84 -0.94 -32.21
N TYR A 262 28.75 -2.19 -31.77
CA TYR A 262 29.84 -2.95 -31.15
C TYR A 262 30.42 -4.01 -32.08
#